data_AF-A0A922ZAF6-F1
#
_entry.id   AF-A0A922ZAF6-F1
#
_cell.length_a   1.000
_cell.length_b   1.000
_cell.length_c   1.000
_cell.angle_alpha   90.00
_cell.angle_beta   90.00
_cell.angle_gamma   90.00
#
_symmetry.space_group_name_H-M   'P 1'
#
loop_
_entity.id
_entity.type
_entity.pdbx_description
1 polymer ?
#
loop_
_entity_poly.entity_id
_entity_poly.type
_entity_poly.pdbx_seq_one_letter_code
_entity_poly.pdbx_strand_id
1 'polypeptide(L)'
;MDLKQKYDIDTLIALQKQMRHEDEHDNDCQASPRFWMIMDYREVVGNEDYNDGRTVFVHDNGDHTEFNSFEQLETFIQEYFFDDEEKEVPSELQEIYDAEEKSYDELVQYALENLNEDDEFKELFLKEESFLSENSFFLTKDAAKRHLEGNRHHYTKKAHTYAMTAWRSPGTFDVYRLLHQFDFESLKEKEEFDLLIRDAMLKSRQAGFESFMNYNSEVILDKKWNVYFGTRDAKTIADLKRKILSSLSYYSVKGVKPKRQARYLALLNDILGTDFDGEQMEVVYRFTGNGVNRELSDEFIASGFDMEVLYAHCRSIDVKPTEEEVVSS
;
A
#
# COMPACT_ATOMS: atom_id res chain seq x y z
N MET A 1 14.77 9.69 14.11
CA MET A 1 14.09 9.04 12.98
C MET A 1 15.10 8.92 11.86
N ASP A 2 15.66 7.72 11.67
CA ASP A 2 16.73 7.47 10.70
C ASP A 2 16.11 7.51 9.29
N LEU A 3 16.38 8.58 8.53
CA LEU A 3 15.82 8.85 7.19
C LEU A 3 16.39 7.93 6.10
N LYS A 4 17.04 6.82 6.47
CA LYS A 4 17.47 5.74 5.56
C LYS A 4 16.46 4.61 5.48
N GLN A 5 15.18 4.89 5.71
CA GLN A 5 14.14 3.99 5.23
C GLN A 5 14.19 4.08 3.70
N LYS A 6 14.85 3.11 3.08
CA LYS A 6 14.76 2.85 1.66
C LYS A 6 13.25 2.75 1.38
N TYR A 7 12.67 3.80 0.80
CA TYR A 7 11.28 3.74 0.38
C TYR A 7 11.19 2.51 -0.52
N ASP A 8 10.36 1.55 -0.10
CA ASP A 8 10.25 0.29 -0.81
C ASP A 8 9.59 0.59 -2.15
N ILE A 9 10.37 0.50 -3.23
CA ILE A 9 9.89 0.73 -4.59
C ILE A 9 8.69 -0.17 -4.91
N ASP A 10 8.59 -1.32 -4.24
CA ASP A 10 7.45 -2.23 -4.35
C ASP A 10 6.17 -1.61 -3.79
N THR A 11 6.26 -0.79 -2.75
CA THR A 11 5.11 -0.04 -2.22
C THR A 11 4.64 1.00 -3.25
N LEU A 12 5.55 1.69 -3.94
CA LEU A 12 5.19 2.66 -4.99
C LEU A 12 4.58 1.97 -6.22
N ILE A 13 5.12 0.82 -6.61
CA ILE A 13 4.56 -0.02 -7.69
C ILE A 13 3.15 -0.49 -7.33
N ALA A 14 2.93 -0.99 -6.12
CA ALA A 14 1.62 -1.44 -5.66
C ALA A 14 0.61 -0.29 -5.60
N LEU A 15 1.03 0.87 -5.08
CA LEU A 15 0.23 2.09 -5.06
C LEU A 15 -0.16 2.52 -6.49
N GLN A 16 0.80 2.62 -7.41
CA GLN A 16 0.55 2.98 -8.81
C GLN A 16 -0.45 2.01 -9.47
N LYS A 17 -0.30 0.69 -9.25
CA LYS A 17 -1.23 -0.33 -9.77
C LYS A 17 -2.65 -0.10 -9.24
N GLN A 18 -2.81 0.16 -7.94
CA GLN A 18 -4.10 0.45 -7.33
C GLN A 18 -4.73 1.74 -7.88
N MET A 19 -3.95 2.82 -7.96
CA MET A 19 -4.45 4.11 -8.47
C MET A 19 -4.95 4.01 -9.92
N ARG A 20 -4.19 3.34 -10.80
CA ARG A 20 -4.61 3.10 -12.19
C ARG A 20 -5.86 2.23 -12.27
N HIS A 21 -5.95 1.19 -11.43
CA HIS A 21 -7.12 0.34 -11.38
C HIS A 21 -8.38 1.12 -10.99
N GLU A 22 -8.31 1.94 -9.94
CA GLU A 22 -9.42 2.81 -9.52
C GLU A 22 -9.76 3.86 -10.59
N ASP A 23 -8.77 4.41 -11.31
CA ASP A 23 -9.01 5.32 -12.45
C ASP A 23 -9.74 4.67 -13.62
N GLU A 24 -9.55 3.39 -13.85
CA GLU A 24 -10.23 2.64 -14.92
C GLU A 24 -11.60 2.07 -14.52
N HIS A 25 -11.79 1.72 -13.24
CA HIS A 25 -12.95 0.93 -12.78
C HIS A 25 -13.92 1.69 -11.87
N ASP A 26 -13.49 2.77 -11.22
CA ASP A 26 -14.34 3.54 -10.30
C ASP A 26 -14.93 4.80 -10.97
N ASN A 27 -16.27 4.82 -11.06
CA ASN A 27 -17.06 5.90 -11.66
C ASN A 27 -17.60 6.89 -10.61
N ASP A 28 -16.72 7.51 -9.81
CA ASP A 28 -17.13 8.47 -8.76
C ASP A 28 -17.39 9.90 -9.28
N CYS A 29 -17.70 10.03 -10.59
CA CYS A 29 -18.07 11.29 -11.26
C CYS A 29 -17.11 12.47 -11.03
N GLN A 30 -15.85 12.19 -10.68
CA GLN A 30 -14.85 13.17 -10.29
C GLN A 30 -13.67 13.15 -11.28
N ALA A 31 -13.06 14.32 -11.54
CA ALA A 31 -11.95 14.45 -12.49
C ALA A 31 -10.58 14.16 -11.83
N SER A 32 -9.61 13.69 -12.62
CA SER A 32 -8.22 13.57 -12.15
C SER A 32 -7.57 14.96 -11.99
N PRO A 33 -6.66 15.17 -11.01
CA PRO A 33 -6.21 14.22 -10.00
C PRO A 33 -7.24 14.02 -8.88
N ARG A 34 -7.57 12.75 -8.60
CA ARG A 34 -8.51 12.39 -7.53
C ARG A 34 -7.75 12.11 -6.24
N PHE A 35 -8.34 12.44 -5.11
CA PHE A 35 -7.88 11.95 -3.81
C PHE A 35 -9.10 11.73 -2.92
N TRP A 36 -8.89 11.00 -1.85
CA TRP A 36 -9.97 10.47 -1.04
C TRP A 36 -9.92 11.04 0.37
N MET A 37 -11.09 11.38 0.89
CA MET A 37 -11.31 11.84 2.26
C MET A 37 -12.44 11.01 2.88
N ILE A 38 -12.69 11.19 4.17
CA ILE A 38 -13.88 10.65 4.82
C ILE A 38 -14.90 11.77 4.96
N MET A 39 -16.08 11.60 4.38
CA MET A 39 -17.23 12.48 4.63
C MET A 39 -18.06 11.86 5.75
N ASP A 40 -18.42 12.70 6.71
CA ASP A 40 -19.27 12.35 7.84
C ASP A 40 -20.35 13.41 8.04
N TYR A 41 -21.24 13.20 9.01
CA TYR A 41 -22.44 13.98 9.24
C TYR A 41 -22.59 14.32 10.71
N ARG A 42 -23.08 15.53 10.99
CA ARG A 42 -23.40 15.99 12.35
C ARG A 42 -24.63 16.87 12.32
N GLU A 43 -25.34 16.96 13.44
CA GLU A 43 -26.41 17.94 13.61
C GLU A 43 -25.80 19.28 14.02
N VAL A 44 -26.26 20.36 13.40
CA VAL A 44 -25.89 21.75 13.72
C VAL A 44 -27.15 22.62 13.72
N VAL A 45 -27.09 23.74 14.44
CA VAL A 45 -28.16 24.74 14.38
C VAL A 45 -28.29 25.28 12.95
N GLY A 46 -29.51 25.22 12.42
CA GLY A 46 -29.89 25.69 11.09
C GLY A 46 -30.92 26.83 11.17
N ASN A 47 -31.49 27.17 10.02
CA ASN A 47 -32.59 28.12 9.91
C ASN A 47 -33.78 27.43 9.23
N GLU A 48 -34.95 27.47 9.89
CA GLU A 48 -36.17 26.79 9.47
C GLU A 48 -36.71 27.25 8.09
N ASP A 49 -36.49 28.50 7.71
CA ASP A 49 -36.96 29.04 6.42
C ASP A 49 -36.10 28.56 5.24
N TYR A 50 -34.85 28.17 5.50
CA TYR A 50 -33.86 27.89 4.45
C TYR A 50 -33.30 26.48 4.49
N ASN A 51 -33.57 25.71 5.53
CA ASN A 51 -32.97 24.39 5.75
C ASN A 51 -34.03 23.34 6.05
N ASP A 52 -33.79 22.13 5.55
CA ASP A 52 -34.54 20.97 5.98
C ASP A 52 -33.94 20.47 7.31
N GLY A 53 -34.80 20.27 8.30
CA GLY A 53 -34.36 19.97 9.66
C GLY A 53 -35.51 19.60 10.58
N ARG A 54 -35.21 19.57 11.88
CA ARG A 54 -36.17 19.32 12.95
C ARG A 54 -35.98 20.34 14.06
N THR A 55 -37.08 20.77 14.67
CA THR A 55 -37.03 21.55 15.90
C THR A 55 -36.88 20.62 17.09
N VAL A 56 -35.98 20.96 18.00
CA VAL A 56 -35.79 20.26 19.26
C VAL A 56 -35.90 21.23 20.41
N PHE A 57 -36.39 20.75 21.54
CA PHE A 57 -36.40 21.48 22.79
C PHE A 57 -35.33 20.92 23.71
N VAL A 58 -34.50 21.79 24.26
CA VAL A 58 -33.34 21.39 25.06
C VAL A 58 -33.22 22.23 26.32
N HIS A 59 -32.61 21.64 27.35
CA HIS A 59 -32.08 22.34 28.51
C HIS A 59 -30.56 22.21 28.50
N ASP A 60 -29.83 23.32 28.61
CA ASP A 60 -28.37 23.36 28.57
C ASP A 60 -27.80 24.32 29.62
N ASN A 61 -27.46 23.75 30.78
CA ASN A 61 -26.77 24.41 31.89
C ASN A 61 -25.27 24.04 31.96
N GLY A 62 -24.73 23.52 30.85
CA GLY A 62 -23.43 22.84 30.80
C GLY A 62 -23.55 21.31 30.68
N ASP A 63 -24.74 20.75 30.93
CA ASP A 63 -25.12 19.40 30.48
C ASP A 63 -26.31 19.49 29.52
N HIS A 64 -26.15 18.94 28.32
CA HIS A 64 -27.10 19.10 27.23
C HIS A 64 -28.16 17.99 27.29
N THR A 65 -29.41 18.36 27.55
CA THR A 65 -30.54 17.42 27.60
C THR A 65 -31.58 17.77 26.54
N GLU A 66 -31.83 16.84 25.60
CA GLU A 66 -32.85 16.97 24.56
C GLU A 66 -34.14 16.25 24.99
N PHE A 67 -35.28 16.94 24.89
CA PHE A 67 -36.60 16.41 25.18
C PHE A 67 -37.34 16.07 23.88
N ASN A 68 -37.84 14.84 23.80
CA ASN A 68 -38.53 14.32 22.61
C ASN A 68 -39.99 13.92 22.92
N SER A 69 -40.46 14.13 24.14
CA SER A 69 -41.80 13.75 24.59
C SER A 69 -42.22 14.53 25.83
N PHE A 70 -43.54 14.61 26.05
CA PHE A 70 -44.12 15.24 27.23
C PHE A 70 -43.59 14.64 28.52
N GLU A 71 -43.55 13.31 28.60
CA GLU A 71 -43.16 12.59 29.82
C GLU A 71 -41.70 12.88 30.21
N GLN A 72 -40.81 13.00 29.24
CA GLN A 72 -39.40 13.33 29.49
C GLN A 72 -39.25 14.74 30.06
N LEU A 73 -39.96 15.72 29.47
CA LEU A 73 -39.90 17.10 29.91
C LEU A 73 -40.59 17.29 31.27
N GLU A 74 -41.76 16.69 31.48
CA GLU A 74 -42.48 16.68 32.76
C GLU A 74 -41.60 16.13 33.88
N THR A 75 -40.99 14.96 33.66
CA THR A 75 -40.09 14.32 34.64
C THR A 75 -38.91 15.24 34.96
N PHE A 76 -38.27 15.81 33.94
CA PHE A 76 -37.15 16.72 34.14
C PHE A 76 -37.55 17.97 34.91
N ILE A 77 -38.68 18.60 34.58
CA ILE A 77 -39.14 19.81 35.27
C ILE A 77 -39.42 19.49 36.75
N GLN A 78 -40.10 18.37 37.03
CA GLN A 78 -40.38 17.94 38.40
C GLN A 78 -39.09 17.70 39.18
N GLU A 79 -38.15 16.92 38.64
CA GLU A 79 -36.89 16.58 39.31
C GLU A 79 -35.92 17.78 39.45
N TYR A 80 -35.87 18.67 38.46
CA TYR A 80 -34.90 19.76 38.47
C TYR A 80 -35.39 21.01 39.22
N PHE A 81 -36.66 21.37 39.09
CA PHE A 81 -37.20 22.59 39.70
C PHE A 81 -37.96 22.36 41.01
N PHE A 82 -38.57 21.18 41.18
CA PHE A 82 -39.57 20.91 42.23
C PHE A 82 -39.27 19.66 43.09
N ASP A 83 -38.05 19.12 43.08
CA ASP A 83 -37.64 17.98 43.92
C ASP A 83 -37.41 18.36 45.40
N ASP A 84 -37.54 19.64 45.75
CA ASP A 84 -37.49 20.13 47.14
C ASP A 84 -38.89 20.19 47.74
N GLU A 85 -39.11 19.57 48.91
CA GLU A 85 -40.40 19.51 49.61
C GLU A 85 -41.01 20.89 49.92
N GLU A 86 -40.20 21.97 49.92
CA GLU A 86 -40.67 23.34 50.11
C GLU A 86 -41.18 24.03 48.83
N LYS A 87 -41.01 23.43 47.65
CA LYS A 87 -41.42 24.01 46.37
C LYS A 87 -42.70 23.36 45.85
N GLU A 88 -43.80 24.09 45.90
CA GLU A 88 -45.06 23.66 45.30
C GLU A 88 -45.05 23.89 43.78
N VAL A 89 -45.56 22.91 43.03
CA VAL A 89 -45.80 23.05 41.59
C VAL A 89 -46.87 24.14 41.38
N PRO A 90 -46.61 25.18 40.57
CA PRO A 90 -47.59 26.22 40.28
C PRO A 90 -48.88 25.62 39.71
N SER A 91 -50.04 26.15 40.12
CA SER A 91 -51.34 25.61 39.69
C SER A 91 -51.50 25.57 38.17
N GLU A 92 -50.94 26.56 37.46
CA GLU A 92 -50.92 26.63 35.99
C GLU A 92 -50.15 25.47 35.35
N LEU A 93 -49.03 25.07 35.94
CA LEU A 93 -48.23 23.92 35.48
C LEU A 93 -48.92 22.59 35.85
N GLN A 94 -49.55 22.52 37.02
CA GLN A 94 -50.31 21.35 37.44
C GLN A 94 -51.52 21.09 36.52
N GLU A 95 -52.19 22.14 36.04
CA GLU A 95 -53.26 22.03 35.04
C GLU A 95 -52.76 21.41 33.72
N ILE A 96 -51.55 21.76 33.28
CA ILE A 96 -50.91 21.16 32.08
C ILE A 96 -50.59 19.68 32.31
N TYR A 97 -50.11 19.31 33.51
CA TYR A 97 -49.81 17.91 33.85
C TYR A 97 -51.06 17.03 33.94
N ASP A 98 -52.16 17.56 34.48
CA ASP A 98 -53.40 16.83 34.72
C ASP A 98 -54.37 16.85 33.52
N ALA A 99 -54.01 17.52 32.41
CA ALA A 99 -54.82 17.58 31.21
C ALA A 99 -55.12 16.18 30.63
N GLU A 100 -56.38 15.93 30.24
CA GLU A 100 -56.78 14.65 29.62
C GLU A 100 -56.02 14.38 28.31
N GLU A 101 -55.70 15.44 27.56
CA GLU A 101 -54.88 15.40 26.35
C GLU A 101 -53.60 16.22 26.61
N LYS A 102 -52.52 15.53 26.96
CA LYS A 102 -51.21 16.14 27.26
C LYS A 102 -50.59 16.73 25.98
N SER A 103 -50.46 18.06 25.95
CA SER A 103 -49.84 18.80 24.83
C SER A 103 -48.37 19.07 25.11
N TYR A 104 -47.48 18.51 24.29
CA TYR A 104 -46.04 18.75 24.40
C TYR A 104 -45.68 20.22 24.19
N ASP A 105 -46.30 20.84 23.18
CA ASP A 105 -46.03 22.23 22.80
C ASP A 105 -46.46 23.22 23.91
N GLU A 106 -47.56 22.94 24.62
CA GLU A 106 -48.00 23.77 25.75
C GLU A 106 -47.03 23.69 26.93
N LEU A 107 -46.49 22.50 27.21
CA LEU A 107 -45.49 22.32 28.28
C LEU A 107 -44.16 22.98 27.92
N VAL A 108 -43.73 22.88 26.65
CA VAL A 108 -42.54 23.58 26.13
C VAL A 108 -42.70 25.09 26.27
N GLN A 109 -43.85 25.64 25.86
CA GLN A 109 -44.12 27.07 25.98
C GLN A 109 -44.10 27.54 27.43
N TYR A 110 -44.70 26.77 28.36
CA TYR A 110 -44.66 27.08 29.78
C TYR A 110 -43.21 27.12 30.30
N ALA A 111 -42.40 26.13 29.95
CA ALA A 111 -41.00 26.06 30.37
C ALA A 111 -40.18 27.26 29.85
N LEU A 112 -40.35 27.63 28.57
CA LEU A 112 -39.69 28.80 27.96
C LEU A 112 -40.09 30.13 28.60
N GLU A 113 -41.36 30.30 28.96
CA GLU A 113 -41.87 31.58 29.48
C GLU A 113 -41.67 31.73 31.00
N ASN A 114 -41.72 30.64 31.76
CA ASN A 114 -41.82 30.69 33.23
C ASN A 114 -40.65 30.02 33.97
N LEU A 115 -39.92 29.10 33.32
CA LEU A 115 -38.83 28.34 33.94
C LEU A 115 -37.46 28.63 33.32
N ASN A 116 -37.36 29.68 32.49
CA ASN A 116 -36.17 29.97 31.69
C ASN A 116 -35.49 31.31 32.02
N GLU A 117 -35.44 31.69 33.31
CA GLU A 117 -34.82 32.96 33.73
C GLU A 117 -33.32 33.03 33.38
N ASP A 118 -32.63 31.88 33.38
CA ASP A 118 -31.20 31.76 33.12
C ASP A 118 -30.85 31.50 31.63
N ASP A 119 -31.84 31.49 30.73
CA ASP A 119 -31.68 31.18 29.28
C ASP A 119 -31.05 29.78 29.03
N GLU A 120 -31.41 28.81 29.88
CA GLU A 120 -30.96 27.42 29.81
C GLU A 120 -31.88 26.55 28.94
N PHE A 121 -33.20 26.82 28.92
CA PHE A 121 -34.13 26.21 27.98
C PHE A 121 -34.07 26.91 26.62
N LYS A 122 -33.96 26.12 25.55
CA LYS A 122 -33.87 26.63 24.17
C LYS A 122 -34.67 25.76 23.22
N GLU A 123 -35.35 26.42 22.29
CA GLU A 123 -35.89 25.80 21.09
C GLU A 123 -34.90 25.99 19.94
N LEU A 124 -34.38 24.89 19.40
CA LEU A 124 -33.35 24.91 18.37
C LEU A 124 -33.83 24.19 17.12
N PHE A 125 -33.71 24.85 15.97
CA PHE A 125 -33.87 24.18 14.68
C PHE A 125 -32.55 23.52 14.28
N LEU A 126 -32.50 22.19 14.26
CA LEU A 126 -31.33 21.41 13.88
C LEU A 126 -31.44 20.93 12.44
N LYS A 127 -30.32 21.03 11.70
CA LYS A 127 -30.15 20.42 10.38
C LYS A 127 -29.00 19.44 10.38
N GLU A 128 -29.04 18.46 9.50
CA GLU A 128 -27.90 17.62 9.20
C GLU A 128 -26.90 18.36 8.29
N GLU A 129 -25.65 18.43 8.72
CA GLU A 129 -24.55 19.02 7.95
C GLU A 129 -23.51 17.94 7.63
N SER A 130 -23.21 17.76 6.35
CA SER A 130 -22.06 16.97 5.91
C SER A 130 -20.77 17.74 6.12
N PHE A 131 -19.75 17.10 6.67
CA PHE A 131 -18.41 17.65 6.82
C PHE A 131 -17.34 16.66 6.40
N LEU A 132 -16.16 17.17 6.04
CA LEU A 132 -14.98 16.34 5.79
C LEU A 132 -14.29 16.09 7.12
N SER A 133 -14.11 14.82 7.48
CA SER A 133 -13.35 14.45 8.67
C SER A 133 -11.96 15.06 8.61
N GLU A 134 -11.55 15.68 9.71
CA GLU A 134 -10.19 16.18 9.86
C GLU A 134 -9.17 15.03 9.73
N ASN A 135 -7.96 15.38 9.29
CA ASN A 135 -6.85 14.45 9.11
C ASN A 135 -7.15 13.25 8.19
N SER A 136 -8.15 13.38 7.29
CA SER A 136 -8.47 12.36 6.30
C SER A 136 -7.91 12.74 4.93
N PHE A 137 -6.80 12.11 4.54
CA PHE A 137 -6.25 12.22 3.19
C PHE A 137 -5.70 10.88 2.74
N PHE A 138 -6.20 10.38 1.61
CA PHE A 138 -5.79 9.12 1.03
C PHE A 138 -5.60 9.26 -0.48
N LEU A 139 -4.57 8.61 -1.01
CA LEU A 139 -4.30 8.57 -2.46
C LEU A 139 -5.20 7.56 -3.19
N THR A 140 -5.74 6.58 -2.49
CA THR A 140 -6.62 5.54 -3.06
C THR A 140 -7.90 5.40 -2.23
N LYS A 141 -8.98 5.01 -2.90
CA LYS A 141 -10.29 4.74 -2.28
C LYS A 141 -10.19 3.58 -1.32
N ASP A 142 -9.49 2.54 -1.75
CA ASP A 142 -9.24 1.33 -0.99
C ASP A 142 -8.51 1.62 0.33
N ALA A 143 -7.53 2.53 0.36
CA ALA A 143 -6.91 2.99 1.60
C ALA A 143 -7.90 3.72 2.51
N ALA A 144 -8.74 4.60 1.94
CA ALA A 144 -9.77 5.31 2.69
C ALA A 144 -10.82 4.36 3.29
N LYS A 145 -11.24 3.32 2.55
CA LYS A 145 -12.18 2.28 3.04
C LYS A 145 -11.60 1.51 4.22
N ARG A 146 -10.36 1.01 4.09
CA ARG A 146 -9.70 0.29 5.20
C ARG A 146 -9.55 1.16 6.45
N HIS A 147 -9.23 2.45 6.26
CA HIS A 147 -9.19 3.39 7.38
C HIS A 147 -10.55 3.52 8.06
N LEU A 148 -11.61 3.73 7.29
CA LEU A 148 -12.97 3.87 7.81
C LEU A 148 -13.45 2.61 8.55
N GLU A 149 -13.17 1.43 8.00
CA GLU A 149 -13.50 0.13 8.60
C GLU A 149 -12.74 -0.09 9.92
N GLY A 150 -11.43 0.17 9.93
CA GLY A 150 -10.59 0.00 11.12
C GLY A 150 -10.86 1.02 12.24
N ASN A 151 -11.39 2.19 11.90
CA ASN A 151 -11.58 3.31 12.83
C ASN A 151 -13.05 3.68 13.01
N ARG A 152 -13.98 2.75 12.78
CA ARG A 152 -15.42 3.03 12.74
C ARG A 152 -15.98 3.70 14.01
N HIS A 153 -15.35 3.51 15.16
CA HIS A 153 -15.74 4.11 16.43
C HIS A 153 -15.48 5.63 16.51
N HIS A 154 -14.68 6.19 15.59
CA HIS A 154 -14.46 7.63 15.47
C HIS A 154 -15.45 8.34 14.53
N TYR A 155 -16.36 7.59 13.91
CA TYR A 155 -17.21 8.07 12.83
C TYR A 155 -18.68 7.73 13.09
N THR A 156 -19.59 8.52 12.52
CA THR A 156 -21.00 8.15 12.54
C THR A 156 -21.27 6.95 11.62
N LYS A 157 -22.46 6.36 11.75
CA LYS A 157 -22.90 5.29 10.86
C LYS A 157 -23.06 5.74 9.39
N LYS A 158 -23.20 7.05 9.14
CA LYS A 158 -23.34 7.62 7.79
C LYS A 158 -21.99 7.92 7.12
N ALA A 159 -20.88 7.86 7.87
CA ALA A 159 -19.56 8.15 7.32
C ALA A 159 -19.21 7.19 6.17
N HIS A 160 -18.64 7.75 5.11
CA HIS A 160 -18.26 7.05 3.88
C HIS A 160 -17.06 7.71 3.19
N THR A 161 -16.44 7.01 2.24
CA THR A 161 -15.34 7.55 1.44
C THR A 161 -15.85 8.59 0.45
N TYR A 162 -15.16 9.71 0.33
CA TYR A 162 -15.56 10.83 -0.50
C TYR A 162 -14.43 11.26 -1.46
N ALA A 163 -14.75 11.35 -2.75
CA ALA A 163 -13.80 11.68 -3.81
C ALA A 163 -13.67 13.19 -4.00
N MET A 164 -12.45 13.70 -3.86
CA MET A 164 -12.09 15.10 -4.07
C MET A 164 -11.22 15.26 -5.33
N THR A 165 -11.25 16.45 -5.93
CA THR A 165 -10.41 16.80 -7.09
C THR A 165 -9.34 17.82 -6.69
N ALA A 166 -8.09 17.54 -7.02
CA ALA A 166 -6.96 18.45 -6.81
C ALA A 166 -6.59 19.30 -8.06
N TRP A 167 -7.48 19.45 -9.03
CA TRP A 167 -7.27 20.20 -10.28
C TRP A 167 -6.71 21.61 -10.09
N ARG A 168 -7.06 22.29 -8.99
CA ARG A 168 -6.60 23.66 -8.69
C ARG A 168 -5.17 23.75 -8.11
N SER A 169 -4.49 22.61 -7.96
CA SER A 169 -3.11 22.53 -7.46
C SER A 169 -2.20 21.92 -8.53
N PRO A 170 -1.51 22.76 -9.34
CA PRO A 170 -0.63 22.28 -10.41
C PRO A 170 0.48 21.34 -9.91
N GLY A 171 1.06 21.62 -8.74
CA GLY A 171 2.06 20.74 -8.13
C GLY A 171 1.51 19.36 -7.77
N THR A 172 0.25 19.28 -7.33
CA THR A 172 -0.42 18.00 -7.07
C THR A 172 -0.63 17.24 -8.37
N PHE A 173 -0.99 17.93 -9.46
CA PHE A 173 -1.11 17.30 -10.77
C PHE A 173 0.22 16.67 -11.23
N ASP A 174 1.35 17.36 -11.05
CA ASP A 174 2.66 16.81 -11.42
C ASP A 174 3.04 15.57 -10.61
N VAL A 175 2.77 15.57 -9.30
CA VAL A 175 2.99 14.40 -8.43
C VAL A 175 2.10 13.24 -8.86
N TYR A 176 0.82 13.50 -9.13
CA TYR A 176 -0.12 12.47 -9.56
C TYR A 176 0.28 11.89 -10.91
N ARG A 177 0.73 12.74 -11.85
CA ARG A 177 1.26 12.32 -13.14
C ARG A 177 2.49 11.45 -12.97
N LEU A 178 3.43 11.81 -12.09
CA LEU A 178 4.60 10.99 -11.77
C LEU A 178 4.16 9.62 -11.25
N LEU A 179 3.28 9.58 -10.25
CA LEU A 179 2.77 8.32 -9.69
C LEU A 179 2.03 7.47 -10.72
N HIS A 180 1.39 8.08 -11.72
CA HIS A 180 0.67 7.35 -12.77
C HIS A 180 1.55 6.89 -13.93
N GLN A 181 2.53 7.68 -14.36
CA GLN A 181 3.21 7.48 -15.63
C GLN A 181 4.66 7.04 -15.48
N PHE A 182 5.28 7.25 -14.31
CA PHE A 182 6.66 6.86 -14.09
C PHE A 182 6.82 5.33 -14.09
N ASP A 183 7.85 4.84 -14.76
CA ASP A 183 8.18 3.42 -14.83
C ASP A 183 9.03 3.01 -13.61
N PHE A 184 8.33 2.76 -12.49
CA PHE A 184 8.98 2.30 -11.26
C PHE A 184 9.58 0.89 -11.42
N GLU A 185 9.01 0.04 -12.27
CA GLU A 185 9.55 -1.31 -12.54
C GLU A 185 10.93 -1.21 -13.21
N SER A 186 11.09 -0.37 -14.24
CA SER A 186 12.40 -0.14 -14.85
C SER A 186 13.42 0.45 -13.87
N LEU A 187 13.00 1.34 -12.96
CA LEU A 187 13.88 1.88 -11.93
C LEU A 187 14.34 0.78 -10.96
N LYS A 188 13.43 -0.11 -10.55
CA LYS A 188 13.74 -1.29 -9.71
C LYS A 188 14.74 -2.21 -10.39
N GLU A 189 14.47 -2.58 -11.64
CA GLU A 189 15.35 -3.45 -12.43
C GLU A 189 16.76 -2.87 -12.55
N LYS A 190 16.87 -1.56 -12.78
CA LYS A 190 18.17 -0.87 -12.85
C LYS A 190 18.91 -0.89 -11.51
N GLU A 191 18.19 -0.67 -10.41
CA GLU A 191 18.79 -0.73 -9.07
C GLU A 191 19.32 -2.14 -8.77
N GLU A 192 18.52 -3.17 -9.04
CA GLU A 192 18.92 -4.57 -8.86
C GLU A 192 20.10 -4.96 -9.77
N PHE A 193 20.12 -4.48 -11.01
CA PHE A 193 21.23 -4.64 -11.95
C PHE A 193 22.54 -4.06 -11.39
N ASP A 194 22.51 -2.82 -10.91
CA ASP A 194 23.67 -2.15 -10.32
C ASP A 194 24.11 -2.81 -9.00
N LEU A 195 23.15 -3.30 -8.20
CA LEU A 195 23.43 -4.02 -6.96
C LEU A 195 24.16 -5.34 -7.23
N LEU A 196 23.72 -6.13 -8.22
CA LEU A 196 24.38 -7.38 -8.58
C LEU A 196 25.84 -7.17 -8.99
N ILE A 197 26.13 -6.10 -9.75
CA ILE A 197 27.50 -5.73 -10.13
C ILE A 197 28.35 -5.40 -8.89
N ARG A 198 27.82 -4.59 -7.97
CA ARG A 198 28.51 -4.19 -6.75
C ARG A 198 28.76 -5.38 -5.83
N ASP A 199 27.74 -6.22 -5.67
CA ASP A 199 27.80 -7.43 -4.85
C ASP A 199 28.81 -8.43 -5.40
N ALA A 200 28.84 -8.66 -6.71
CA ALA A 200 29.85 -9.50 -7.36
C ALA A 200 31.28 -9.02 -7.07
N MET A 201 31.53 -7.72 -7.17
CA MET A 201 32.85 -7.16 -6.83
C MET A 201 33.16 -7.27 -5.33
N LEU A 202 32.19 -7.03 -4.46
CA LEU A 202 32.35 -7.11 -3.01
C LEU A 202 32.70 -8.53 -2.58
N LYS A 203 31.91 -9.52 -3.00
CA LYS A 203 32.12 -10.95 -2.75
C LYS A 203 33.47 -11.41 -3.28
N SER A 204 33.87 -10.93 -4.45
CA SER A 204 35.20 -11.25 -4.98
C SER A 204 36.34 -10.72 -4.10
N ARG A 205 36.20 -9.48 -3.59
CA ARG A 205 37.18 -8.91 -2.64
C ARG A 205 37.21 -9.66 -1.32
N GLN A 206 36.04 -10.04 -0.79
CA GLN A 206 35.93 -10.84 0.43
C GLN A 206 36.55 -12.23 0.26
N ALA A 207 36.41 -12.82 -0.93
CA ALA A 207 37.09 -14.06 -1.30
C ALA A 207 38.62 -13.87 -1.46
N GLY A 208 39.16 -12.67 -1.30
CA GLY A 208 40.60 -12.38 -1.35
C GLY A 208 41.14 -12.15 -2.76
N PHE A 209 40.30 -11.74 -3.71
CA PHE A 209 40.71 -11.35 -5.06
C PHE A 209 40.76 -9.83 -5.21
N GLU A 210 41.63 -9.35 -6.09
CA GLU A 210 41.64 -7.94 -6.49
C GLU A 210 40.57 -7.74 -7.58
N SER A 211 39.50 -7.01 -7.25
CA SER A 211 38.33 -6.80 -8.09
C SER A 211 37.99 -5.32 -8.28
N PHE A 212 37.66 -4.92 -9.50
CA PHE A 212 37.31 -3.55 -9.89
C PHE A 212 36.57 -3.55 -11.23
N MET A 213 35.89 -2.45 -11.57
CA MET A 213 35.37 -2.23 -12.92
C MET A 213 36.37 -1.38 -13.71
N ASN A 214 36.67 -1.78 -14.94
CA ASN A 214 37.58 -1.03 -15.82
C ASN A 214 36.84 -0.09 -16.79
N TYR A 215 37.58 0.70 -17.57
CA TYR A 215 37.02 1.66 -18.53
C TYR A 215 36.31 1.01 -19.73
N ASN A 216 36.49 -0.30 -19.95
CA ASN A 216 35.78 -1.05 -20.99
C ASN A 216 34.38 -1.50 -20.54
N SER A 217 33.96 -1.16 -19.31
CA SER A 217 32.75 -1.69 -18.68
C SER A 217 32.85 -3.19 -18.39
N GLU A 218 34.04 -3.68 -18.05
CA GLU A 218 34.26 -5.05 -17.58
C GLU A 218 34.43 -5.06 -16.06
N VAL A 219 33.70 -5.95 -15.41
CA VAL A 219 33.87 -6.24 -13.99
C VAL A 219 34.96 -7.29 -13.87
N ILE A 220 36.13 -6.87 -13.38
CA ILE A 220 37.24 -7.77 -13.06
C ILE A 220 36.95 -8.38 -11.70
N LEU A 221 36.81 -9.70 -11.63
CA LEU A 221 36.64 -10.46 -10.38
C LEU A 221 38.00 -10.87 -9.80
N ASP A 222 38.93 -11.35 -10.63
CA ASP A 222 40.31 -11.63 -10.20
C ASP A 222 41.30 -11.07 -11.22
N LYS A 223 41.93 -9.95 -10.88
CA LYS A 223 42.98 -9.31 -11.70
C LYS A 223 44.11 -10.26 -12.07
N LYS A 224 44.54 -11.16 -11.16
CA LYS A 224 45.72 -12.00 -11.38
C LYS A 224 45.52 -13.00 -12.52
N TRP A 225 44.31 -13.49 -12.68
CA TRP A 225 43.95 -14.48 -13.71
C TRP A 225 43.09 -13.90 -14.82
N ASN A 226 42.88 -12.59 -14.81
CA ASN A 226 42.00 -11.90 -15.73
C ASN A 226 40.63 -12.58 -15.82
N VAL A 227 40.01 -12.83 -14.66
CA VAL A 227 38.64 -13.33 -14.58
C VAL A 227 37.71 -12.13 -14.57
N TYR A 228 36.87 -12.02 -15.59
CA TYR A 228 35.99 -10.86 -15.77
C TYR A 228 34.72 -11.21 -16.52
N PHE A 229 33.75 -10.30 -16.45
CA PHE A 229 32.59 -10.29 -17.34
C PHE A 229 32.29 -8.87 -17.81
N GLY A 230 31.81 -8.74 -19.05
CA GLY A 230 31.40 -7.45 -19.62
C GLY A 230 30.02 -7.02 -19.15
N THR A 231 29.77 -5.72 -19.05
CA THR A 231 28.45 -5.16 -18.71
C THR A 231 27.86 -4.30 -19.83
N ARG A 232 28.67 -3.93 -20.83
CA ARG A 232 28.30 -2.99 -21.91
C ARG A 232 27.05 -3.41 -22.70
N ASP A 233 26.88 -4.69 -22.93
CA ASP A 233 25.80 -5.28 -23.73
C ASP A 233 24.75 -6.02 -22.88
N ALA A 234 24.88 -5.99 -21.54
CA ALA A 234 23.88 -6.54 -20.64
C ALA A 234 22.77 -5.50 -20.42
N LYS A 235 21.52 -5.87 -20.73
CA LYS A 235 20.35 -4.98 -20.59
C LYS A 235 19.46 -5.37 -19.42
N THR A 236 19.51 -6.63 -19.01
CA THR A 236 18.69 -7.20 -17.96
C THR A 236 19.54 -7.88 -16.89
N ILE A 237 18.96 -8.14 -15.72
CA ILE A 237 19.61 -8.91 -14.66
C ILE A 237 19.94 -10.33 -15.14
N ALA A 238 19.07 -10.93 -15.95
CA ALA A 238 19.31 -12.23 -16.56
C ALA A 238 20.57 -12.22 -17.46
N ASP A 239 20.79 -11.15 -18.23
CA ASP A 239 22.02 -11.00 -19.02
C ASP A 239 23.27 -10.98 -18.14
N LEU A 240 23.24 -10.27 -17.01
CA LEU A 240 24.35 -10.27 -16.06
C LEU A 240 24.57 -11.65 -15.44
N LYS A 241 23.52 -12.30 -14.95
CA LYS A 241 23.60 -13.67 -14.39
C LYS A 241 24.21 -14.64 -15.39
N ARG A 242 23.80 -14.58 -16.66
CA ARG A 242 24.36 -15.39 -17.75
C ARG A 242 25.84 -15.12 -17.98
N LYS A 243 26.27 -13.85 -17.96
CA LYS A 243 27.68 -13.48 -18.13
C LYS A 243 28.54 -13.90 -16.94
N ILE A 244 28.03 -13.78 -15.71
CA ILE A 244 28.68 -14.27 -14.49
C ILE A 244 28.83 -15.80 -14.56
N LEU A 245 27.74 -16.52 -14.86
CA LEU A 245 27.75 -17.97 -15.07
C LEU A 245 28.79 -18.37 -16.13
N SER A 246 28.75 -17.77 -17.31
CA SER A 246 29.67 -18.08 -18.40
C SER A 246 31.13 -17.86 -18.02
N SER A 247 31.44 -16.77 -17.31
CA SER A 247 32.82 -16.46 -16.90
C SER A 247 33.31 -17.40 -15.81
N LEU A 248 32.59 -17.49 -14.70
CA LEU A 248 33.04 -18.22 -13.51
C LEU A 248 32.92 -19.74 -13.67
N SER A 249 31.95 -20.28 -14.42
CA SER A 249 31.86 -21.72 -14.66
C SER A 249 33.10 -22.26 -15.38
N TYR A 250 33.63 -21.53 -16.37
CA TYR A 250 34.86 -21.90 -17.07
C TYR A 250 36.04 -22.05 -16.09
N TYR A 251 36.27 -21.05 -15.24
CA TYR A 251 37.38 -21.07 -14.28
C TYR A 251 37.14 -22.02 -13.10
N SER A 252 35.90 -22.42 -12.86
CA SER A 252 35.53 -23.42 -11.87
C SER A 252 35.77 -24.86 -12.36
N VAL A 253 35.84 -25.09 -13.66
CA VAL A 253 36.06 -26.43 -14.25
C VAL A 253 37.42 -26.56 -14.93
N LYS A 254 37.96 -25.49 -15.49
CA LYS A 254 39.15 -25.51 -16.37
C LYS A 254 40.04 -24.28 -16.18
N GLY A 255 41.25 -24.33 -16.75
CA GLY A 255 42.16 -23.18 -16.88
C GLY A 255 43.03 -22.87 -15.66
N VAL A 256 42.68 -23.36 -14.47
CA VAL A 256 43.43 -23.15 -13.23
C VAL A 256 43.53 -24.43 -12.38
N LYS A 257 44.37 -24.40 -11.33
CA LYS A 257 44.54 -25.55 -10.42
C LYS A 257 43.26 -25.84 -9.62
N PRO A 258 43.00 -27.10 -9.21
CA PRO A 258 41.78 -27.49 -8.48
C PRO A 258 41.48 -26.66 -7.22
N LYS A 259 42.49 -26.32 -6.42
CA LYS A 259 42.30 -25.45 -5.25
C LYS A 259 41.74 -24.06 -5.60
N ARG A 260 42.06 -23.55 -6.79
CA ARG A 260 41.57 -22.26 -7.28
C ARG A 260 40.22 -22.41 -7.98
N GLN A 261 40.00 -23.50 -8.70
CA GLN A 261 38.68 -23.88 -9.24
C GLN A 261 37.61 -23.87 -8.15
N ALA A 262 37.88 -24.53 -7.02
CA ALA A 262 36.98 -24.55 -5.86
C ALA A 262 36.67 -23.14 -5.30
N ARG A 263 37.62 -22.19 -5.39
CA ARG A 263 37.39 -20.80 -4.95
C ARG A 263 36.50 -20.02 -5.91
N TYR A 264 36.60 -20.28 -7.22
CA TYR A 264 35.71 -19.64 -8.20
C TYR A 264 34.31 -20.25 -8.17
N LEU A 265 34.19 -21.55 -7.92
CA LEU A 265 32.90 -22.20 -7.67
C LEU A 265 32.23 -21.59 -6.44
N ALA A 266 32.96 -21.48 -5.33
CA ALA A 266 32.45 -20.84 -4.12
C ALA A 266 32.04 -19.38 -4.36
N LEU A 267 32.82 -18.62 -5.14
CA LEU A 267 32.49 -17.24 -5.51
C LEU A 267 31.22 -17.16 -6.38
N LEU A 268 31.07 -18.06 -7.36
CA LEU A 268 29.87 -18.14 -8.20
C LEU A 268 28.63 -18.42 -7.35
N ASN A 269 28.71 -19.41 -6.48
CA ASN A 269 27.64 -19.80 -5.57
C ASN A 269 27.24 -18.66 -4.64
N ASP A 270 28.23 -17.97 -4.08
CA ASP A 270 27.99 -16.80 -3.25
C ASP A 270 27.29 -15.68 -4.04
N ILE A 271 27.79 -15.31 -5.23
CA ILE A 271 27.21 -14.24 -6.06
C ILE A 271 25.78 -14.54 -6.50
N LEU A 272 25.52 -15.76 -6.97
CA LEU A 272 24.22 -16.14 -7.55
C LEU A 272 23.23 -16.69 -6.53
N GLY A 273 23.66 -16.92 -5.28
CA GLY A 273 22.84 -17.53 -4.24
C GLY A 273 22.54 -19.01 -4.51
N THR A 274 23.50 -19.73 -5.10
CA THR A 274 23.38 -21.16 -5.44
C THR A 274 24.30 -22.00 -4.56
N ASP A 275 24.19 -23.33 -4.65
CA ASP A 275 24.96 -24.28 -3.86
C ASP A 275 25.59 -25.40 -4.70
N PHE A 276 25.93 -25.11 -5.97
CA PHE A 276 26.46 -26.10 -6.90
C PHE A 276 27.73 -26.78 -6.37
N ASP A 277 27.78 -28.10 -6.55
CA ASP A 277 29.00 -28.87 -6.40
C ASP A 277 29.85 -28.88 -7.69
N GLY A 278 30.99 -29.58 -7.63
CA GLY A 278 31.91 -29.68 -8.77
C GLY A 278 31.32 -30.42 -9.98
N GLU A 279 30.53 -31.47 -9.76
CA GLU A 279 29.93 -32.28 -10.83
C GLU A 279 28.81 -31.51 -11.52
N GLN A 280 27.97 -30.83 -10.75
CA GLN A 280 26.96 -29.91 -11.25
C GLN A 280 27.60 -28.78 -12.06
N MET A 281 28.72 -28.22 -11.58
CA MET A 281 29.42 -27.16 -12.28
C MET A 281 30.01 -27.60 -13.63
N GLU A 282 30.41 -28.86 -13.79
CA GLU A 282 30.81 -29.40 -15.10
C GLU A 282 29.64 -29.37 -16.09
N VAL A 283 28.44 -29.71 -15.63
CA VAL A 283 27.22 -29.66 -16.45
C VAL A 283 26.83 -28.23 -16.78
N VAL A 284 26.83 -27.33 -15.78
CA VAL A 284 26.59 -25.90 -16.01
C VAL A 284 27.57 -25.35 -17.04
N TYR A 285 28.88 -25.57 -16.85
CA TYR A 285 29.91 -25.13 -17.80
C TYR A 285 29.70 -25.69 -19.21
N ARG A 286 29.30 -26.97 -19.34
CA ARG A 286 29.05 -27.61 -20.64
C ARG A 286 27.98 -26.91 -21.47
N PHE A 287 26.92 -26.41 -20.84
CA PHE A 287 25.76 -25.85 -21.56
C PHE A 287 25.69 -24.33 -21.54
N THR A 288 26.16 -23.70 -20.47
CA THR A 288 26.09 -22.23 -20.29
C THR A 288 27.44 -21.55 -20.49
N GLY A 289 28.55 -22.30 -20.42
CA GLY A 289 29.90 -21.77 -20.60
C GLY A 289 30.11 -21.25 -22.02
N ASN A 290 30.84 -20.14 -22.14
CA ASN A 290 31.16 -19.47 -23.41
C ASN A 290 29.94 -19.14 -24.32
N GLY A 291 28.73 -19.12 -23.78
CA GLY A 291 27.51 -18.83 -24.54
C GLY A 291 27.10 -19.94 -25.53
N VAL A 292 27.44 -21.21 -25.25
CA VAL A 292 27.16 -22.36 -26.12
C VAL A 292 25.66 -22.52 -26.44
N ASN A 293 24.79 -22.43 -25.43
CA ASN A 293 23.34 -22.49 -25.63
C ASN A 293 22.64 -21.36 -24.86
N ARG A 294 22.27 -20.30 -25.58
CA ARG A 294 21.65 -19.11 -24.98
C ARG A 294 20.24 -19.40 -24.45
N GLU A 295 19.40 -20.05 -25.25
CA GLU A 295 18.01 -20.35 -24.88
C GLU A 295 17.96 -21.20 -23.62
N LEU A 296 18.74 -22.28 -23.57
CA LEU A 296 18.83 -23.13 -22.39
C LEU A 296 19.41 -22.40 -21.16
N SER A 297 20.37 -21.49 -21.37
CA SER A 297 20.89 -20.66 -20.27
C SER A 297 19.82 -19.72 -19.71
N ASP A 298 19.00 -19.13 -20.59
CA ASP A 298 17.93 -18.22 -20.20
C ASP A 298 16.81 -18.98 -19.46
N GLU A 299 16.44 -20.18 -19.90
CA GLU A 299 15.53 -21.09 -19.18
C GLU A 299 16.08 -21.50 -17.82
N PHE A 300 17.35 -21.89 -17.75
CA PHE A 300 18.02 -22.25 -16.51
C PHE A 300 18.00 -21.10 -15.50
N ILE A 301 18.32 -19.87 -15.92
CA ILE A 301 18.25 -18.69 -15.05
C ILE A 301 16.80 -18.39 -14.61
N ALA A 302 15.83 -18.47 -15.53
CA ALA A 302 14.43 -18.21 -15.24
C ALA A 302 13.84 -19.21 -14.24
N SER A 303 14.32 -20.47 -14.26
CA SER A 303 13.92 -21.51 -13.29
C SER A 303 14.46 -21.29 -11.87
N GLY A 304 15.30 -20.28 -11.65
CA GLY A 304 16.02 -20.12 -10.39
C GLY A 304 17.24 -21.05 -10.26
N PHE A 305 17.84 -21.41 -11.39
CA PHE A 305 18.99 -22.31 -11.50
C PHE A 305 18.68 -23.78 -11.15
N ASP A 306 17.50 -24.28 -11.52
CA ASP A 306 17.14 -25.69 -11.35
C ASP A 306 17.95 -26.59 -12.29
N MET A 307 18.78 -27.46 -11.70
CA MET A 307 19.65 -28.38 -12.45
C MET A 307 18.87 -29.37 -13.31
N GLU A 308 17.61 -29.68 -13.00
CA GLU A 308 16.80 -30.57 -13.83
C GLU A 308 16.56 -30.01 -15.24
N VAL A 309 16.57 -28.67 -15.41
CA VAL A 309 16.51 -28.04 -16.75
C VAL A 309 17.68 -28.51 -17.61
N LEU A 310 18.90 -28.50 -17.06
CA LEU A 310 20.10 -28.94 -17.78
C LEU A 310 20.14 -30.46 -17.93
N TYR A 311 19.76 -31.22 -16.90
CA TYR A 311 19.76 -32.68 -16.97
C TYR A 311 18.73 -33.23 -17.96
N ALA A 312 17.55 -32.62 -18.05
CA ALA A 312 16.55 -32.98 -19.06
C ALA A 312 17.11 -32.76 -20.47
N HIS A 313 17.85 -31.68 -20.68
CA HIS A 313 18.53 -31.42 -21.94
C HIS A 313 19.67 -32.41 -22.23
N CYS A 314 20.47 -32.81 -21.22
CA CYS A 314 21.45 -33.89 -21.39
C CYS A 314 20.77 -35.17 -21.89
N ARG A 315 19.71 -35.59 -21.21
CA ARG A 315 18.97 -36.82 -21.55
C ARG A 315 18.39 -36.77 -22.96
N SER A 316 17.91 -35.61 -23.43
CA SER A 316 17.36 -35.49 -24.79
C SER A 316 18.43 -35.55 -25.89
N ILE A 317 19.67 -35.13 -25.59
CA ILE A 317 20.80 -35.24 -26.53
C ILE A 317 21.33 -36.68 -26.57
N ASP A 318 21.41 -37.36 -25.42
CA ASP A 318 21.90 -38.73 -25.30
C ASP A 318 20.90 -39.78 -25.87
N VAL A 319 19.69 -39.36 -26.27
CA VAL A 319 18.62 -40.20 -26.84
C VAL A 319 18.48 -40.08 -28.37
N LYS A 320 19.43 -39.47 -29.11
CA LYS A 320 19.35 -39.49 -30.59
C LYS A 320 19.40 -40.93 -31.17
N PRO A 321 18.60 -41.20 -32.22
CA PRO A 321 18.10 -42.55 -32.55
C PRO A 321 19.23 -43.49 -32.95
N THR A 322 19.19 -44.71 -32.42
CA THR A 322 19.95 -45.83 -32.98
C THR A 322 19.61 -45.98 -34.46
N GLU A 323 20.62 -46.17 -35.29
CA GLU A 323 20.55 -46.47 -36.73
C GLU A 323 19.87 -47.83 -37.02
N GLU A 324 18.66 -48.07 -36.50
CA GLU A 324 17.84 -49.27 -36.75
C GLU A 324 16.51 -48.98 -37.46
N GLU A 325 16.30 -47.77 -38.00
CA GLU A 325 15.25 -47.50 -38.99
C GLU A 325 15.78 -47.47 -40.43
N VAL A 326 16.80 -48.30 -40.72
CA VAL A 326 17.14 -48.74 -42.08
C VAL A 326 16.89 -50.25 -42.19
N VAL A 327 15.69 -50.74 -41.89
CA VAL A 327 15.07 -51.93 -42.55
C VAL A 327 13.56 -51.95 -42.24
N SER A 328 12.75 -51.12 -42.92
CA SER A 328 11.40 -51.51 -43.34
C SER A 328 10.75 -50.45 -44.24
N SER A 329 11.18 -50.43 -45.50
CA SER A 329 10.38 -49.93 -46.62
C SER A 329 10.91 -50.51 -47.93
#